data_AF-A0A0D4BWL1-F1
#
_entry.id   AF-A0A0D4BWL1-F1
#
_cell.length_a   1.000
_cell.length_b   1.000
_cell.length_c   1.000
_cell.angle_alpha   90.00
_cell.angle_beta   90.00
_cell.angle_gamma   90.00
#
_symmetry.space_group_name_H-M   'P 1'
#
loop_
_entity.id
_entity.type
_entity.pdbx_description
1 polymer ?
#
loop_
_entity_poly.entity_id
_entity_poly.type
_entity_poly.pdbx_seq_one_letter_code
_entity_poly.pdbx_strand_id
1 'polypeptide(L)'
;MSTSRFEGSSPAAWLRVDNALLPLWWQRLCEQSNPVSASSFAAGLFAEDRRRPIAQWHNPALDAALLVAPETAPEWPLQRFGIFYAPPGQGVLRVHSAVHGWQPRNPSEPGDQELAFREAIIEAERFLQLEMDFV
;
A
#
# COMPACT_ATOMS: atom_id res chain seq x y z
N MET A 1 16.85 11.48 21.91
CA MET A 1 15.52 11.17 21.34
C MET A 1 15.74 10.33 20.10
N SER A 2 15.66 9.01 20.24
CA SER A 2 15.92 8.08 19.14
C SER A 2 14.63 7.87 18.34
N THR A 3 14.59 8.38 17.12
CA THR A 3 13.59 7.99 16.12
C THR A 3 13.92 6.60 15.62
N SER A 4 13.20 5.60 16.12
CA SER A 4 13.27 4.23 15.59
C SER A 4 12.65 4.26 14.19
N ARG A 5 13.49 4.41 13.15
CA ARG A 5 13.09 4.02 11.80
C ARG A 5 12.86 2.50 11.86
N PHE A 6 11.66 2.06 11.53
CA PHE A 6 11.50 0.69 11.06
C PHE A 6 12.29 0.59 9.75
N GLU A 7 13.58 0.26 9.84
CA GLU A 7 14.36 -0.24 8.71
C GLU A 7 13.91 -1.68 8.47
N GLY A 8 12.68 -1.83 7.97
CA GLY A 8 12.29 -3.05 7.27
C GLY A 8 13.27 -3.24 6.14
N SER A 9 13.94 -4.39 6.11
CA SER A 9 14.91 -4.76 5.09
C SER A 9 14.18 -4.88 3.76
N SER A 10 13.98 -3.77 3.06
CA SER A 10 13.46 -3.79 1.70
C SER A 10 14.41 -4.64 0.85
N PRO A 11 13.91 -5.60 0.06
CA PRO A 11 14.76 -6.43 -0.78
C PRO A 11 15.67 -5.55 -1.66
N ALA A 12 16.90 -5.99 -1.96
CA ALA A 12 17.99 -5.12 -2.43
C ALA A 12 17.69 -4.21 -3.66
N ALA A 13 16.66 -4.51 -4.45
CA ALA A 13 16.22 -3.72 -5.61
C ALA A 13 15.03 -2.79 -5.35
N TRP A 14 14.36 -2.90 -4.20
CA TRP A 14 13.14 -2.17 -3.85
C TRP A 14 13.47 -1.02 -2.90
N LEU A 15 13.16 0.20 -3.30
CA LEU A 15 13.37 1.39 -2.50
C LEU A 15 12.10 1.74 -1.74
N ARG A 16 12.19 1.87 -0.42
CA ARG A 16 11.10 2.36 0.42
C ARG A 16 10.90 3.86 0.23
N VAL A 17 9.67 4.30 -0.09
CA VAL A 17 9.36 5.71 -0.41
C VAL A 17 8.11 6.17 0.35
N ASP A 18 8.19 6.45 1.64
CA ASP A 18 6.97 6.77 2.42
C ASP A 18 6.58 8.26 2.46
N ASN A 19 7.39 9.13 1.84
CA ASN A 19 7.27 10.58 1.97
C ASN A 19 6.21 11.22 1.06
N ALA A 20 5.94 10.64 -0.11
CA ALA A 20 4.98 11.14 -1.07
C ALA A 20 4.53 10.03 -2.01
N LEU A 21 3.24 9.96 -2.32
CA LEU A 21 2.70 8.97 -3.25
C LEU A 21 3.40 9.05 -4.60
N LEU A 22 3.84 7.90 -5.13
CA LEU A 22 4.55 7.84 -6.41
C LEU A 22 3.63 8.26 -7.58
N PRO A 23 4.09 9.13 -8.49
CA PRO A 23 3.35 9.47 -9.72
C PRO A 23 2.99 8.24 -10.57
N LEU A 24 3.78 7.17 -10.48
CA LEU A 24 3.58 5.90 -11.18
C LEU A 24 2.17 5.34 -10.94
N TRP A 25 1.62 5.46 -9.74
CA TRP A 25 0.27 4.98 -9.43
C TRP A 25 -0.79 5.65 -10.29
N TRP A 26 -0.72 6.98 -10.42
CA TRP A 26 -1.66 7.73 -11.25
C TRP A 26 -1.54 7.33 -12.73
N GLN A 27 -0.31 7.20 -13.21
CA GLN A 27 -0.03 6.76 -14.58
C GLN A 27 -0.66 5.38 -14.84
N ARG A 28 -0.39 4.39 -13.99
CA ARG A 28 -0.91 3.02 -14.12
C ARG A 28 -2.43 2.96 -14.09
N LEU A 29 -3.08 3.77 -13.24
CA LEU A 29 -4.53 3.83 -13.17
C LEU A 29 -5.16 4.44 -14.43
N CYS A 30 -4.53 5.45 -15.02
CA CYS A 30 -4.96 6.04 -16.28
C CYS A 30 -4.70 5.12 -17.48
N GLU A 31 -3.68 4.26 -17.43
CA GLU A 31 -3.42 3.25 -18.46
C GLU A 31 -4.50 2.15 -18.44
N GLN A 32 -4.97 1.75 -17.25
CA GLN A 32 -6.00 0.72 -17.09
C GLN A 32 -7.44 1.21 -17.27
N SER A 33 -7.70 2.47 -16.96
CA SER A 33 -9.05 3.01 -16.86
C SER A 33 -9.11 4.45 -17.37
N ASN A 34 -10.29 4.93 -17.75
CA ASN A 34 -10.43 6.34 -18.10
C ASN A 34 -10.10 7.24 -16.89
N PRO A 35 -9.67 8.51 -17.09
CA PRO A 35 -9.23 9.39 -16.01
C PRO A 35 -10.25 9.61 -14.88
N VAL A 36 -11.55 9.54 -15.19
CA VAL A 36 -12.63 9.68 -14.20
C VAL A 36 -12.71 8.45 -13.30
N SER A 37 -12.66 7.24 -13.89
CA SER A 37 -12.59 5.99 -13.15
C SER A 37 -11.29 5.85 -12.35
N ALA A 38 -10.16 6.28 -12.92
CA ALA A 38 -8.87 6.34 -12.25
C ALA A 38 -8.93 7.26 -11.02
N SER A 39 -9.56 8.43 -11.14
CA SER A 39 -9.76 9.37 -10.04
C SER A 39 -10.62 8.79 -8.92
N SER A 40 -11.72 8.11 -9.25
CA SER A 40 -12.59 7.48 -8.23
C SER A 40 -11.88 6.33 -7.51
N PHE A 41 -11.13 5.51 -8.25
CA PHE A 41 -10.38 4.41 -7.66
C PHE A 41 -9.21 4.93 -6.82
N ALA A 42 -8.47 5.92 -7.31
CA ALA A 42 -7.44 6.65 -6.57
C ALA A 42 -8.00 7.30 -5.31
N ALA A 43 -9.16 7.96 -5.37
CA ALA A 43 -9.81 8.54 -4.19
C ALA A 43 -10.16 7.48 -3.14
N GLY A 44 -10.55 6.26 -3.55
CA GLY A 44 -10.78 5.13 -2.64
C GLY A 44 -9.48 4.57 -2.04
N LEU A 45 -8.45 4.37 -2.87
CA LEU A 45 -7.12 3.88 -2.49
C LEU A 45 -6.34 4.85 -1.60
N PHE A 46 -6.53 6.14 -1.86
CA PHE A 46 -5.83 7.23 -1.20
C PHE A 46 -6.77 8.00 -0.28
N ALA A 47 -7.88 7.36 0.14
CA ALA A 47 -8.96 7.88 0.99
C ALA A 47 -8.56 9.22 1.59
N GLU A 48 -9.05 10.30 0.96
CA GLU A 48 -8.50 11.67 0.85
C GLU A 48 -7.92 12.33 2.13
N ASP A 49 -8.10 11.71 3.29
CA ASP A 49 -7.40 12.00 4.53
C ASP A 49 -5.99 11.36 4.57
N ARG A 50 -5.00 12.09 4.05
CA ARG A 50 -3.55 11.79 4.17
C ARG A 50 -3.03 11.63 5.61
N ARG A 51 -3.86 11.76 6.64
CA ARG A 51 -3.49 11.37 8.02
C ARG A 51 -3.37 9.86 8.19
N ARG A 52 -3.94 9.06 7.28
CA ARG A 52 -3.87 7.60 7.38
C ARG A 52 -2.52 7.09 6.90
N PRO A 53 -1.94 6.09 7.59
CA PRO A 53 -0.61 5.61 7.27
C PRO A 53 -0.61 4.92 5.91
N ILE A 54 0.44 5.19 5.13
CA ILE A 54 0.73 4.54 3.86
C ILE A 54 2.17 4.05 3.87
N ALA A 55 2.43 3.06 3.03
CA ALA A 55 3.68 2.35 2.97
C ALA A 55 3.92 1.97 1.51
N GLN A 56 5.01 2.40 0.87
CA GLN A 56 5.22 2.04 -0.55
C GLN A 56 6.67 1.80 -0.91
N TRP A 57 6.86 0.99 -1.94
CA TRP A 57 8.14 0.62 -2.49
C TRP A 57 8.16 0.85 -4.00
N HIS A 58 9.34 1.20 -4.52
CA HIS A 58 9.57 1.41 -5.94
C HIS A 58 10.81 0.65 -6.40
N ASN A 59 10.69 -0.07 -7.51
CA ASN A 59 11.82 -0.68 -8.20
C ASN A 59 12.06 0.09 -9.51
N PRO A 60 13.05 1.00 -9.57
CA PRO A 60 13.30 1.81 -10.76
C PRO A 60 13.87 1.01 -11.93
N ALA A 61 14.48 -0.15 -11.68
CA ALA A 61 15.01 -0.99 -12.76
C ALA A 61 13.89 -1.69 -13.54
N LEU A 62 12.79 -2.00 -12.85
CA LEU A 62 11.62 -2.67 -13.40
C LEU A 62 10.47 -1.71 -13.73
N ASP A 63 10.55 -0.44 -13.32
CA ASP A 63 9.42 0.51 -13.34
C ASP A 63 8.15 -0.08 -12.67
N ALA A 64 8.38 -0.67 -11.49
CA ALA A 64 7.36 -1.36 -10.71
C ALA A 64 7.21 -0.73 -9.32
N ALA A 65 6.01 -0.79 -8.75
CA ALA A 65 5.74 -0.26 -7.40
C ALA A 65 4.82 -1.17 -6.59
N LEU A 66 4.95 -1.11 -5.26
CA LEU A 66 4.06 -1.76 -4.32
C LEU A 66 3.57 -0.73 -3.29
N LEU A 67 2.30 -0.79 -2.93
CA LEU A 67 1.65 0.13 -2.00
C LEU A 67 0.80 -0.64 -0.99
N VAL A 68 0.94 -0.27 0.26
CA VAL A 68 0.02 -0.59 1.35
C VAL A 68 -0.72 0.70 1.70
N ALA A 69 -2.04 0.67 1.56
CA ALA A 69 -2.91 1.81 1.83
C ALA A 69 -4.30 1.36 2.31
N PRO A 70 -5.06 2.23 3.00
CA PRO A 70 -6.46 1.94 3.30
C PRO A 70 -7.25 1.60 2.03
N GLU A 71 -7.98 0.50 2.02
CA GLU A 71 -8.81 0.08 0.87
C GLU A 71 -10.31 0.36 1.08
N THR A 72 -10.70 0.61 2.33
CA THR A 72 -12.09 0.84 2.75
C THR A 72 -12.36 2.33 2.93
N ALA A 73 -13.53 2.78 2.48
CA ALA A 73 -13.95 4.16 2.70
C ALA A 73 -14.13 4.47 4.21
N PRO A 74 -13.83 5.70 4.68
CA PRO A 74 -13.80 6.05 6.11
C PRO A 74 -15.08 5.77 6.90
N GLU A 75 -16.23 5.76 6.23
CA GLU A 75 -17.55 5.52 6.81
C GLU A 75 -17.81 4.06 7.19
N TRP A 76 -17.01 3.12 6.66
CA TRP A 76 -17.20 1.70 6.91
C TRP A 76 -16.81 1.31 8.34
N PRO A 77 -17.59 0.47 9.03
CA PRO A 77 -17.30 0.08 10.41
C PRO A 77 -15.98 -0.70 10.58
N LEU A 78 -15.66 -1.55 9.60
CA LEU A 78 -14.40 -2.27 9.52
C LEU A 78 -13.54 -1.58 8.48
N GLN A 79 -12.41 -1.04 8.94
CA GLN A 79 -11.39 -0.47 8.06
C GLN A 79 -10.33 -1.53 7.74
N ARG A 80 -9.70 -1.45 6.57
CA ARG A 80 -8.69 -2.41 6.13
C ARG A 80 -7.55 -1.74 5.37
N PHE A 81 -6.36 -2.30 5.49
CA PHE A 81 -5.24 -2.04 4.59
C PHE A 81 -5.24 -3.08 3.48
N GLY A 82 -5.16 -2.60 2.24
CA GLY A 82 -4.93 -3.42 1.05
C GLY A 82 -3.47 -3.31 0.59
N ILE A 83 -3.01 -4.35 -0.09
CA ILE A 83 -1.70 -4.38 -0.77
C ILE A 83 -1.97 -4.30 -2.27
N PHE A 84 -1.30 -3.35 -2.93
CA PHE A 84 -1.47 -3.04 -4.35
C PHE A 84 -0.13 -3.10 -5.05
N TYR A 85 -0.09 -3.75 -6.20
CA TYR A 85 1.11 -3.95 -7.01
C TYR A 85 0.91 -3.32 -8.39
N ALA A 86 1.88 -2.55 -8.83
CA ALA A 86 2.02 -2.05 -10.19
C ALA A 86 3.19 -2.80 -10.84
N PRO A 87 2.93 -3.84 -11.66
CA PRO A 87 3.98 -4.56 -12.37
C PRO A 87 4.59 -3.70 -13.50
N PRO A 88 5.73 -4.15 -14.07
CA PRO A 88 6.33 -3.51 -15.24
C PRO A 88 5.36 -3.47 -16.42
N GLY A 89 5.10 -2.27 -16.96
CA GLY A 89 4.31 -2.08 -18.18
C GLY A 89 2.83 -2.48 -18.07
N GLN A 90 2.33 -2.73 -16.86
CA GLN A 90 0.94 -3.08 -16.58
C GLN A 90 0.36 -2.08 -15.59
N GLY A 91 -0.97 -2.02 -15.46
CA GLY A 91 -1.54 -1.14 -14.45
C GLY A 91 -1.54 -1.73 -13.03
N VAL A 92 -2.49 -1.34 -12.19
CA VAL A 92 -2.56 -1.76 -10.79
C VAL A 92 -3.28 -3.11 -10.61
N LEU A 93 -2.74 -3.95 -9.74
CA LEU A 93 -3.30 -5.21 -9.28
C LEU A 93 -3.45 -5.17 -7.75
N ARG A 94 -4.52 -5.78 -7.22
CA ARG A 94 -4.67 -6.01 -5.78
C ARG A 94 -4.03 -7.35 -5.43
N VAL A 95 -3.06 -7.35 -4.51
CA VAL A 95 -2.44 -8.59 -4.00
C VAL A 95 -3.43 -9.27 -3.06
N HIS A 96 -3.72 -10.55 -3.33
CA HIS A 96 -4.57 -11.35 -2.47
C HIS A 96 -3.76 -11.75 -1.23
N SER A 97 -4.14 -11.18 -0.08
CA SER A 97 -3.49 -11.36 1.22
C SER A 97 -4.53 -11.55 2.32
N ALA A 98 -4.07 -11.86 3.53
CA ALA A 98 -4.91 -11.88 4.71
C ALA A 98 -5.58 -10.51 4.95
N VAL A 99 -6.69 -10.50 5.69
CA VAL A 99 -7.38 -9.24 6.01
C VAL A 99 -6.62 -8.53 7.12
N HIS A 100 -6.04 -7.38 6.80
CA HIS A 100 -5.37 -6.50 7.77
C HIS A 100 -6.32 -5.36 8.17
N GLY A 101 -7.20 -5.62 9.13
CA GLY A 101 -8.31 -4.73 9.46
C GLY A 101 -8.35 -4.26 10.91
N TRP A 102 -9.02 -3.13 11.13
CA TRP A 102 -9.28 -2.56 12.46
C TRP A 102 -10.68 -1.93 12.53
N GLN A 103 -11.20 -1.74 13.74
CA GLN A 103 -12.50 -1.12 13.97
C GLN A 103 -12.32 0.26 14.64
N PRO A 104 -12.41 1.39 13.92
CA PRO A 104 -12.15 2.71 14.50
C PRO A 104 -13.08 3.09 15.66
N ARG A 105 -14.33 2.60 15.62
CA ARG A 105 -15.37 2.96 16.58
C ARG A 105 -15.47 1.99 17.77
N ASN A 106 -14.85 0.82 17.66
CA ASN A 106 -14.86 -0.21 18.69
C ASN A 106 -13.57 -1.04 18.61
N PRO A 107 -12.42 -0.42 18.91
CA PRO A 107 -11.15 -1.14 18.86
C PRO A 107 -11.15 -2.29 19.87
N SER A 108 -10.64 -3.45 19.46
CA SER A 108 -10.43 -4.58 20.36
C SER A 108 -9.31 -4.26 21.35
N GLU A 109 -8.25 -3.61 20.86
CA GLU A 109 -7.11 -3.16 21.67
C GLU A 109 -6.64 -1.74 21.28
N PRO A 110 -6.03 -0.99 22.21
CA PRO A 110 -5.37 0.27 21.87
C PRO A 110 -4.25 0.02 20.83
N GLY A 111 -4.34 0.69 19.68
CA GLY A 111 -3.34 0.58 18.62
C GLY A 111 -3.66 -0.44 17.52
N ASP A 112 -4.88 -0.99 17.46
CA ASP A 112 -5.32 -1.92 16.41
C ASP A 112 -4.99 -1.45 14.98
N GLN A 113 -5.10 -0.13 14.71
CA GLN A 113 -4.76 0.43 13.40
C GLN A 113 -3.26 0.29 13.08
N GLU A 114 -2.39 0.59 14.05
CA GLU A 114 -0.94 0.50 13.89
C GLU A 114 -0.49 -0.96 13.76
N LEU A 115 -1.13 -1.87 14.50
CA LEU A 115 -0.90 -3.30 14.38
C LEU A 115 -1.31 -3.81 12.99
N ALA A 116 -2.53 -3.51 12.55
CA ALA A 116 -3.01 -3.89 11.22
C ALA A 116 -2.11 -3.33 10.10
N PHE A 117 -1.64 -2.09 10.25
CA PHE A 117 -0.71 -1.48 9.29
C PHE A 117 0.63 -2.21 9.25
N ARG A 118 1.20 -2.55 10.42
CA ARG A 118 2.46 -3.30 10.50
C ARG A 118 2.35 -4.69 9.91
N GLU A 119 1.25 -5.39 10.17
CA GLU A 119 1.00 -6.71 9.57
C GLU A 119 0.90 -6.63 8.05
N ALA A 120 0.23 -5.61 7.51
CA ALA A 120 0.16 -5.38 6.07
C ALA A 120 1.54 -5.06 5.46
N ILE A 121 2.41 -4.32 6.18
CA ILE A 121 3.80 -4.09 5.76
C ILE A 121 4.58 -5.39 5.69
N ILE A 122 4.50 -6.24 6.73
CA ILE A 122 5.22 -7.52 6.76
C ILE A 122 4.79 -8.40 5.59
N GLU A 123 3.49 -8.46 5.31
CA GLU A 123 2.97 -9.25 4.19
C GLU A 123 3.38 -8.67 2.83
N ALA A 124 3.42 -7.33 2.70
CA ALA A 124 3.94 -6.66 1.51
C ALA A 124 5.44 -6.96 1.29
N GLU A 125 6.26 -6.94 2.34
CA GLU A 125 7.69 -7.28 2.25
C GLU A 125 7.90 -8.75 1.84
N ARG A 126 7.07 -9.68 2.36
CA ARG A 126 7.07 -11.07 1.92
C ARG A 126 6.72 -11.20 0.44
N PHE A 127 5.72 -10.45 -0.03
CA PHE A 127 5.37 -10.43 -1.45
C PHE A 127 6.54 -9.96 -2.30
N LEU A 128 7.23 -8.88 -1.91
CA LEU A 128 8.41 -8.38 -2.65
C LEU A 128 9.55 -9.40 -2.69
N GLN A 129 9.76 -10.13 -1.59
CA GLN A 129 10.77 -11.18 -1.53
C GLN A 129 10.45 -12.31 -2.50
N LEU A 130 9.19 -12.76 -2.54
CA LEU A 130 8.74 -13.78 -3.48
C LEU A 130 8.86 -13.30 -4.92
N GLU A 131 8.49 -12.06 -5.23
CA GLU A 131 8.60 -11.54 -6.59
C GLU A 131 10.06 -11.54 -7.08
N MET A 132 11.02 -11.25 -6.20
CA MET A 132 12.44 -11.35 -6.56
C MET A 132 12.93 -12.78 -6.80
N ASP A 133 12.25 -13.80 -6.27
CA ASP A 133 12.63 -15.21 -6.50
C ASP A 133 12.18 -15.72 -7.89
N PHE A 134 11.29 -15.00 -8.58
CA PHE A 134 10.73 -15.39 -9.88
C PHE A 134 11.15 -14.49 -11.06
N VAL A 135 11.89 -13.40 -10.82
CA VAL A 135 12.48 -12.51 -11.84
C VAL A 135 13.92 -12.90 -12.14
#